data_AF-A0A7C8R6H3-F1
#
_entry.id   AF-A0A7C8R6H3-F1
#
_cell.length_a   1.000
_cell.length_b   1.000
_cell.length_c   1.000
_cell.angle_alpha   90.00
_cell.angle_beta   90.00
_cell.angle_gamma   90.00
#
_symmetry.space_group_name_H-M   'P 1'
#
loop_
_entity.id
_entity.type
_entity.pdbx_description
1 polymer ?
#
loop_
_entity_poly.entity_id
_entity_poly.type
_entity_poly.pdbx_seq_one_letter_code
_entity_poly.pdbx_strand_id
1 'polypeptide(L)'
;MFTQKVRAYMRNNSIPFQDVASDIKLLKTLVMPNAPYPLIPNLMVVDKDTKKLRIIQDSKIIMQYVQQTHGLGMVKGMKRVFADMLLEMVLDDFLFVHVVNWRWGHPSQDKYLEYTFGDGSLQYEASKKLGKKILAVIKGPITRLGLTEKTTTAFRDQLTAFFDLLTVHLETYQFLLGNELTAADYSLYGHLVAGLLRDPAPYEWLASNYPVVQAYAQRVGGTSIRWGSKDLVTVRVEGDKLISCEKTIGKNHGGRDVEKHDEVPETTTKFSALLLRDYLTILVPTVKATLEFLVKDGKDEVLIPRALKPEYSVEFTIHGKDEAPFSERRMVSTHCVWMLQRILDSAYRREQRAEVDKWLSEVGCLREWKETVAIWEESGWRVDMTKKGALAKRTIDSPKL
;
A
#
# COMPACT_ATOMS: atom_id res chain seq x y z
N MET A 1 -1.79 -3.99 -8.32
CA MET A 1 -1.97 -2.98 -7.26
C MET A 1 -0.76 -2.06 -7.20
N PHE A 2 0.40 -2.54 -6.76
CA PHE A 2 1.63 -1.74 -6.61
C PHE A 2 2.13 -1.03 -7.89
N THR A 3 1.90 -1.59 -9.09
CA THR A 3 2.19 -0.89 -10.35
C THR A 3 1.37 0.39 -10.50
N GLN A 4 0.08 0.36 -10.14
CA GLN A 4 -0.80 1.52 -10.24
C GLN A 4 -0.41 2.61 -9.24
N LYS A 5 0.06 2.22 -8.05
CA LYS A 5 0.66 3.12 -7.05
C LYS A 5 1.80 3.94 -7.67
N VAL A 6 2.78 3.28 -8.30
CA VAL A 6 3.92 3.96 -8.96
C VAL A 6 3.46 4.84 -10.13
N ARG A 7 2.53 4.35 -10.97
CA ARG A 7 2.01 5.14 -12.10
C ARG A 7 1.28 6.40 -11.67
N ALA A 8 0.48 6.34 -10.60
CA ALA A 8 -0.17 7.52 -10.05
C ALA A 8 0.86 8.50 -9.48
N TYR A 9 1.85 8.02 -8.74
CA TYR A 9 2.93 8.87 -8.24
C TYR A 9 3.65 9.62 -9.37
N MET A 10 4.03 8.92 -10.44
CA MET A 10 4.70 9.54 -11.59
C MET A 10 3.80 10.55 -12.31
N ARG A 11 2.51 10.24 -12.53
CA ARG A 11 1.58 11.16 -13.20
C ARG A 11 1.36 12.45 -12.41
N ASN A 12 1.13 12.36 -11.10
CA ASN A 12 0.94 13.55 -10.26
C ASN A 12 2.19 14.43 -10.16
N ASN A 13 3.37 13.84 -10.35
CA ASN A 13 4.64 14.56 -10.38
C ASN A 13 5.13 14.89 -11.81
N SER A 14 4.27 14.72 -12.83
CA SER A 14 4.60 15.01 -14.23
C SER A 14 5.87 14.30 -14.75
N ILE A 15 6.16 13.12 -14.21
CA ILE A 15 7.30 12.30 -14.62
C ILE A 15 6.87 11.40 -15.79
N PRO A 16 7.44 11.56 -17.00
CA PRO A 16 7.07 10.74 -18.14
C PRO A 16 7.58 9.30 -17.93
N PHE A 17 6.74 8.32 -18.24
CA PHE A 17 7.09 6.90 -18.25
C PHE A 17 6.34 6.18 -19.37
N GLN A 18 6.83 4.99 -19.71
CA GLN A 18 6.17 4.10 -20.67
C GLN A 18 5.95 2.75 -20.01
N ASP A 19 4.81 2.13 -20.33
CA ASP A 19 4.53 0.78 -19.89
C ASP A 19 5.20 -0.23 -20.81
N VAL A 20 6.02 -1.08 -20.22
CA VAL A 20 6.59 -2.25 -20.88
C VAL A 20 5.70 -3.44 -20.56
N ALA A 21 5.20 -4.12 -21.59
CA ALA A 21 4.39 -5.32 -21.43
C ALA A 21 5.14 -6.37 -20.61
N SER A 22 4.46 -6.97 -19.64
CA SER A 22 5.02 -8.06 -18.85
C SER A 22 5.17 -9.29 -19.73
N ASP A 23 6.39 -9.80 -19.84
CA ASP A 23 6.72 -10.97 -20.63
C ASP A 23 7.58 -11.95 -19.83
N ILE A 24 7.37 -13.26 -20.01
CA ILE A 24 8.11 -14.31 -19.29
C ILE A 24 9.59 -14.28 -19.68
N LYS A 25 9.92 -13.99 -20.93
CA LYS A 25 11.32 -13.86 -21.34
C LYS A 25 11.95 -12.65 -20.66
N LEU A 26 11.29 -11.49 -20.65
CA LEU A 26 11.76 -10.30 -19.91
C LEU A 26 11.95 -10.56 -18.41
N LEU A 27 11.02 -11.28 -17.78
CA LEU A 27 11.13 -11.71 -16.38
C LEU A 27 12.42 -12.51 -16.15
N LYS A 28 12.66 -13.53 -16.98
CA LYS A 28 13.81 -14.44 -16.84
C LYS A 28 15.15 -13.80 -17.21
N THR A 29 15.20 -13.02 -18.29
CA THR A 29 16.47 -12.53 -18.85
C THR A 29 16.86 -11.15 -18.32
N LEU A 30 15.91 -10.37 -17.80
CA LEU A 30 16.18 -9.02 -17.33
C LEU A 30 15.83 -8.82 -15.84
N VAL A 31 14.64 -9.19 -15.39
CA VAL A 31 14.22 -8.90 -14.01
C VAL A 31 14.93 -9.82 -13.00
N MET A 32 14.83 -11.13 -13.13
CA MET A 32 15.42 -12.09 -12.17
C MET A 32 16.94 -11.95 -11.99
N PRO A 33 17.75 -11.60 -13.02
CA PRO A 33 19.18 -11.35 -12.82
C PRO A 33 19.50 -10.03 -12.10
N ASN A 34 18.58 -9.05 -12.10
CA ASN A 34 18.85 -7.68 -11.66
C ASN A 34 17.97 -7.21 -10.48
N ALA A 35 17.04 -8.04 -10.03
CA ALA A 35 16.10 -7.73 -8.96
C ALA A 35 15.89 -8.96 -8.06
N PRO A 36 15.63 -8.75 -6.76
CA PRO A 36 15.62 -9.84 -5.78
C PRO A 36 14.41 -10.76 -5.89
N TYR A 37 13.31 -10.28 -6.47
CA TYR A 37 12.05 -11.03 -6.50
C TYR A 37 11.46 -11.10 -7.92
N PRO A 38 10.73 -12.17 -8.26
CA PRO A 38 9.98 -12.27 -9.51
C PRO A 38 8.65 -11.51 -9.39
N LEU A 39 8.70 -10.23 -9.03
CA LEU A 39 7.54 -9.40 -8.71
C LEU A 39 7.53 -8.10 -9.54
N ILE A 40 6.35 -7.51 -9.67
CA ILE A 40 6.11 -6.18 -10.25
C ILE A 40 5.64 -5.22 -9.15
N PRO A 41 5.86 -3.90 -9.29
CA PRO A 41 6.50 -3.21 -10.41
C PRO A 41 8.03 -3.28 -10.40
N ASN A 42 8.60 -3.12 -11.59
CA ASN A 42 10.02 -2.85 -11.81
C ASN A 42 10.13 -1.57 -12.64
N LEU A 43 10.92 -0.60 -12.18
CA LEU A 43 11.29 0.57 -12.97
C LEU A 43 12.60 0.28 -13.70
N MET A 44 12.56 0.40 -15.02
CA MET A 44 13.73 0.31 -15.89
C MET A 44 14.24 1.71 -16.18
N VAL A 45 15.44 2.02 -15.71
CA VAL A 45 16.10 3.31 -15.97
C VAL A 45 17.27 3.06 -16.91
N VAL A 46 17.30 3.77 -18.04
CA VAL A 46 18.41 3.73 -18.98
C VAL A 46 19.11 5.08 -18.93
N ASP A 47 20.39 5.06 -18.55
CA ASP A 47 21.24 6.25 -18.62
C ASP A 47 21.39 6.68 -20.08
N LYS A 48 21.21 7.98 -20.36
CA LYS A 48 21.13 8.48 -21.74
C LYS A 48 22.46 8.37 -22.47
N ASP A 49 23.58 8.54 -21.78
CA ASP A 49 24.91 8.65 -22.39
C ASP A 49 25.58 7.28 -22.46
N THR A 50 25.63 6.58 -21.33
CA THR A 50 26.28 5.26 -21.21
C THR A 50 25.41 4.12 -21.72
N LYS A 51 24.12 4.36 -21.94
CA LYS A 51 23.10 3.33 -22.24
C LYS A 51 22.99 2.25 -21.17
N LYS A 52 23.51 2.49 -19.97
CA LYS A 52 23.49 1.53 -18.86
C LYS A 52 22.07 1.40 -18.32
N LEU A 53 21.57 0.16 -18.32
CA LEU A 53 20.28 -0.19 -17.75
C LEU A 53 20.41 -0.48 -16.25
N ARG A 54 19.48 0.07 -15.46
CA ARG A 54 19.28 -0.23 -14.05
C ARG A 54 17.83 -0.66 -13.82
N ILE A 55 17.65 -1.74 -13.06
CA ILE A 55 16.35 -2.16 -12.55
C ILE A 55 16.21 -1.72 -11.10
N ILE A 56 15.07 -1.10 -10.79
CA ILE A 56 14.68 -0.72 -9.44
C ILE A 56 13.35 -1.42 -9.14
N GLN A 57 13.32 -2.20 -8.07
CA GLN A 57 12.16 -3.00 -7.67
C GLN A 57 11.64 -2.55 -6.30
N ASP A 58 10.37 -2.84 -6.04
CA ASP A 58 9.55 -2.37 -4.91
C ASP A 58 9.01 -0.94 -5.12
N SER A 59 7.69 -0.76 -4.98
CA SER A 59 7.03 0.52 -5.24
C SER A 59 7.57 1.67 -4.40
N LYS A 60 7.99 1.39 -3.15
CA LYS A 60 8.49 2.42 -2.23
C LYS A 60 9.88 2.87 -2.64
N ILE A 61 10.74 1.92 -2.98
CA ILE A 61 12.09 2.21 -3.48
C ILE A 61 12.02 2.95 -4.81
N ILE A 62 11.08 2.56 -5.70
CA ILE A 62 10.85 3.26 -6.96
C ILE A 62 10.40 4.70 -6.70
N MET A 63 9.41 4.93 -5.83
CA MET A 63 8.93 6.27 -5.50
C MET A 63 10.03 7.12 -4.85
N GLN A 64 10.80 6.57 -3.91
CA GLN A 64 11.94 7.25 -3.29
C GLN A 64 13.03 7.61 -4.31
N TYR A 65 13.34 6.69 -5.23
CA TYR A 65 14.29 6.98 -6.30
C TYR A 65 13.83 8.14 -7.18
N VAL A 66 12.56 8.13 -7.60
CA VAL A 66 11.96 9.20 -8.40
C VAL A 66 11.96 10.52 -7.63
N GLN A 67 11.56 10.49 -6.36
CA GLN A 67 11.57 11.65 -5.46
C GLN A 67 12.95 12.30 -5.39
N GLN A 68 13.99 11.51 -5.11
CA GLN A 68 15.36 11.98 -4.98
C GLN A 68 15.92 12.49 -6.31
N THR A 69 15.68 11.74 -7.40
CA THR A 69 16.22 12.08 -8.73
C THR A 69 15.63 13.38 -9.27
N HIS A 70 14.38 13.68 -8.95
CA HIS A 70 13.66 14.85 -9.46
C HIS A 70 13.49 15.99 -8.43
N GLY A 71 14.06 15.86 -7.23
CA GLY A 71 13.94 16.87 -6.18
C GLY A 71 12.49 17.15 -5.75
N LEU A 72 11.65 16.12 -5.75
CA LEU A 72 10.22 16.26 -5.42
C LEU A 72 10.01 16.50 -3.92
N GLY A 73 8.96 17.24 -3.58
CA GLY A 73 8.61 17.53 -2.19
C GLY A 73 8.36 16.27 -1.35
N MET A 74 8.61 16.39 -0.05
CA MET A 74 8.31 15.38 0.95
C MET A 74 7.15 15.84 1.84
N VAL A 75 6.38 14.89 2.36
CA VAL A 75 5.45 15.15 3.46
C VAL A 75 6.24 15.76 4.61
N LYS A 76 5.69 16.81 5.21
CA LYS A 76 6.30 17.54 6.33
C LYS A 76 5.51 17.32 7.60
N GLY A 77 6.19 17.49 8.72
CA GLY A 77 5.62 17.24 10.04
C GLY A 77 5.85 15.79 10.47
N MET A 78 6.28 15.61 11.71
CA MET A 78 6.65 14.31 12.25
C MET A 78 5.43 13.40 12.39
N LYS A 79 4.32 13.89 12.96
CA LYS A 79 3.08 13.13 13.12
C LYS A 79 2.49 12.74 11.77
N ARG A 80 2.49 13.67 10.80
CA ARG A 80 2.00 13.39 9.45
C ARG A 80 2.87 12.38 8.70
N VAL A 81 4.20 12.49 8.78
CA VAL A 81 5.11 11.52 8.16
C VAL A 81 4.94 10.13 8.79
N PHE A 82 4.81 10.04 10.11
CA PHE A 82 4.54 8.77 10.78
C PHE A 82 3.20 8.16 10.32
N ALA A 83 2.13 8.94 10.31
CA ALA A 83 0.81 8.50 9.86
C ALA A 83 0.84 8.04 8.39
N ASP A 84 1.55 8.76 7.51
CA ASP A 84 1.71 8.40 6.09
C ASP A 84 2.36 7.03 5.95
N MET A 85 3.48 6.81 6.64
CA MET A 85 4.21 5.54 6.55
C MET A 85 3.46 4.38 7.20
N LEU A 86 2.78 4.62 8.32
CA LEU A 86 1.97 3.61 8.99
C LEU A 86 0.78 3.19 8.12
N LEU A 87 0.02 4.15 7.60
CA LEU A 87 -1.10 3.86 6.69
C LEU A 87 -0.60 3.22 5.39
N GLU A 88 0.53 3.67 4.82
CA GLU A 88 1.15 3.01 3.67
C GLU A 88 1.36 1.51 3.94
N MET A 89 1.94 1.16 5.08
CA MET A 89 2.21 -0.22 5.51
C MET A 89 0.92 -1.02 5.68
N VAL A 90 -0.05 -0.51 6.46
CA VAL A 90 -1.33 -1.17 6.72
C VAL A 90 -2.08 -1.41 5.41
N LEU A 91 -2.17 -0.41 4.54
CA LEU A 91 -2.87 -0.53 3.26
C LEU A 91 -2.19 -1.55 2.33
N ASP A 92 -0.86 -1.54 2.25
CA ASP A 92 -0.12 -2.44 1.35
C ASP A 92 -0.11 -3.91 1.83
N ASP A 93 -0.20 -4.16 3.14
CA ASP A 93 -0.12 -5.51 3.72
C ASP A 93 -1.49 -6.11 4.08
N PHE A 94 -2.46 -5.27 4.46
CA PHE A 94 -3.75 -5.72 4.99
C PHE A 94 -4.94 -5.44 4.07
N LEU A 95 -5.04 -4.23 3.49
CA LEU A 95 -6.14 -3.91 2.56
C LEU A 95 -6.09 -4.78 1.29
N PHE A 96 -4.90 -5.28 0.94
CA PHE A 96 -4.72 -6.30 -0.09
C PHE A 96 -5.74 -7.46 0.04
N VAL A 97 -5.93 -8.01 1.25
CA VAL A 97 -6.81 -9.16 1.50
C VAL A 97 -8.28 -8.81 1.25
N HIS A 98 -8.68 -7.60 1.61
CA HIS A 98 -10.03 -7.07 1.39
C HIS A 98 -10.36 -6.98 -0.11
N VAL A 99 -9.41 -6.46 -0.90
CA VAL A 99 -9.61 -6.29 -2.35
C VAL A 99 -9.65 -7.64 -3.06
N VAL A 100 -8.77 -8.58 -2.71
CA VAL A 100 -8.77 -9.90 -3.35
C VAL A 100 -9.99 -10.73 -2.95
N ASN A 101 -10.55 -10.53 -1.77
CA ASN A 101 -11.84 -11.13 -1.38
C ASN A 101 -12.94 -10.75 -2.38
N TRP A 102 -13.11 -9.46 -2.67
CA TRP A 102 -14.04 -9.01 -3.70
C TRP A 102 -13.65 -9.53 -5.10
N ARG A 103 -12.38 -9.45 -5.47
CA ARG A 103 -11.92 -9.89 -6.80
C ARG A 103 -12.27 -11.36 -7.09
N TRP A 104 -12.13 -12.24 -6.10
CA TRP A 104 -12.28 -13.68 -6.30
C TRP A 104 -13.62 -14.23 -5.82
N GLY A 105 -14.39 -13.45 -5.06
CA GLY A 105 -15.66 -13.85 -4.46
C GLY A 105 -16.88 -13.78 -5.38
N HIS A 106 -16.74 -13.38 -6.66
CA HIS A 106 -17.85 -13.24 -7.59
C HIS A 106 -17.64 -14.05 -8.88
N PRO A 107 -18.30 -15.20 -9.04
CA PRO A 107 -18.18 -16.03 -10.25
C PRO A 107 -18.69 -15.34 -11.52
N SER A 108 -19.59 -14.35 -11.41
CA SER A 108 -20.16 -13.61 -12.55
C SER A 108 -19.11 -12.90 -13.42
N GLN A 109 -17.93 -12.62 -12.87
CA GLN A 109 -16.82 -11.96 -13.57
C GLN A 109 -15.70 -12.93 -14.00
N ASP A 110 -15.81 -14.24 -13.79
CA ASP A 110 -14.72 -15.17 -14.08
C ASP A 110 -14.29 -15.13 -15.56
N LYS A 111 -15.25 -14.99 -16.50
CA LYS A 111 -14.94 -14.84 -17.93
C LYS A 111 -14.07 -13.62 -18.23
N TYR A 112 -14.33 -12.49 -17.56
CA TYR A 112 -13.54 -11.27 -17.69
C TYR A 112 -12.13 -11.46 -17.11
N LEU A 113 -12.04 -12.10 -15.94
CA LEU A 113 -10.76 -12.38 -15.28
C LEU A 113 -9.91 -13.34 -16.12
N GLU A 114 -10.50 -14.43 -16.63
CA GLU A 114 -9.82 -15.40 -17.50
C GLU A 114 -9.25 -14.72 -18.74
N TYR A 115 -10.00 -13.83 -19.38
CA TYR A 115 -9.49 -13.07 -20.52
C TYR A 115 -8.36 -12.13 -20.10
N THR A 116 -8.60 -11.24 -19.14
CA THR A 116 -7.66 -10.17 -18.76
C THR A 116 -6.33 -10.69 -18.23
N PHE A 117 -6.32 -11.80 -17.48
CA PHE A 117 -5.07 -12.38 -16.98
C PHE A 117 -4.27 -13.14 -18.02
N GLY A 118 -4.89 -13.58 -19.11
CA GLY A 118 -4.18 -14.20 -20.24
C GLY A 118 -3.97 -13.26 -21.43
N ASP A 119 -4.46 -12.03 -21.34
CA ASP A 119 -4.34 -11.03 -22.40
C ASP A 119 -2.90 -10.52 -22.46
N GLY A 120 -2.16 -11.04 -23.44
CA GLY A 120 -0.78 -10.69 -23.76
C GLY A 120 -0.58 -10.66 -25.28
N SER A 121 -1.56 -10.10 -26.00
CA SER A 121 -1.64 -10.10 -27.48
C SER A 121 -2.00 -11.45 -28.11
N LEU A 122 -2.56 -12.39 -27.33
CA LEU A 122 -3.13 -13.64 -27.85
C LEU A 122 -4.57 -13.44 -28.35
N GLN A 123 -5.05 -14.35 -29.20
CA GLN A 123 -6.46 -14.40 -29.57
C GLN A 123 -7.34 -14.78 -28.37
N TYR A 124 -8.60 -14.32 -28.39
CA TYR A 124 -9.54 -14.39 -27.26
C TYR A 124 -9.61 -15.75 -26.53
N GLU A 125 -9.81 -16.87 -27.24
CA GLU A 125 -9.89 -18.20 -26.59
C GLU A 125 -8.55 -18.67 -26.02
N ALA A 126 -7.43 -18.33 -26.68
CA ALA A 126 -6.10 -18.63 -26.17
C ALA A 126 -5.80 -17.81 -24.90
N SER A 127 -6.17 -16.52 -24.88
CA SER A 127 -6.08 -15.65 -23.69
C SER A 127 -6.88 -16.24 -22.53
N LYS A 128 -8.14 -16.62 -22.74
CA LYS A 128 -8.95 -17.25 -21.68
C LYS A 128 -8.35 -18.54 -21.13
N LYS A 129 -7.87 -19.44 -22.00
CA LYS A 129 -7.26 -20.71 -21.57
C LYS A 129 -5.98 -20.47 -20.77
N LEU A 130 -5.15 -19.51 -21.17
CA LEU A 130 -3.95 -19.12 -20.44
C LEU A 130 -4.30 -18.46 -19.10
N GLY A 131 -5.21 -17.49 -19.11
CA GLY A 131 -5.61 -16.77 -17.91
C GLY A 131 -6.28 -17.69 -16.88
N LYS A 132 -7.07 -18.69 -17.30
CA LYS A 132 -7.59 -19.72 -16.39
C LYS A 132 -6.47 -20.47 -15.66
N LYS A 133 -5.38 -20.83 -16.36
CA LYS A 133 -4.21 -21.46 -15.74
C LYS A 133 -3.50 -20.52 -14.77
N ILE A 134 -3.31 -19.25 -15.15
CA ILE A 134 -2.70 -18.23 -14.29
C ILE A 134 -3.54 -18.01 -13.04
N LEU A 135 -4.87 -17.88 -13.19
CA LEU A 135 -5.83 -17.71 -12.10
C LEU A 135 -5.76 -18.85 -11.09
N ALA A 136 -5.65 -20.10 -11.54
CA ALA A 136 -5.51 -21.25 -10.65
C ALA A 136 -4.25 -21.15 -9.77
N VAL A 137 -3.15 -20.60 -10.29
CA VAL A 137 -1.90 -20.40 -9.55
C VAL A 137 -2.01 -19.23 -8.55
N ILE A 138 -2.62 -18.11 -8.95
CA ILE A 138 -2.65 -16.89 -8.13
C ILE A 138 -3.81 -16.84 -7.12
N LYS A 139 -4.93 -17.53 -7.37
CA LYS A 139 -6.05 -17.62 -6.40
C LYS A 139 -5.69 -18.53 -5.21
N GLY A 140 -4.90 -19.58 -5.45
CA GLY A 140 -4.62 -20.63 -4.46
C GLY A 140 -4.01 -20.16 -3.12
N PRO A 141 -3.00 -19.27 -3.10
CA PRO A 141 -2.35 -18.85 -1.85
C PRO A 141 -3.21 -18.00 -0.90
N ILE A 142 -4.40 -17.55 -1.31
CA ILE A 142 -5.15 -16.51 -0.58
C ILE A 142 -5.79 -17.04 0.70
N THR A 143 -6.17 -18.33 0.72
CA THR A 143 -6.59 -19.01 1.97
C THR A 143 -5.46 -19.03 3.00
N ARG A 144 -4.21 -19.14 2.55
CA ARG A 144 -3.04 -19.03 3.44
C ARG A 144 -2.87 -17.64 4.01
N LEU A 145 -3.47 -16.60 3.44
CA LEU A 145 -3.49 -15.25 4.02
C LEU A 145 -4.61 -15.05 5.05
N GLY A 146 -5.35 -16.12 5.40
CA GLY A 146 -6.42 -16.08 6.37
C GLY A 146 -7.78 -15.72 5.78
N LEU A 147 -7.92 -15.61 4.46
CA LEU A 147 -9.21 -15.45 3.80
C LEU A 147 -9.87 -16.82 3.60
N THR A 148 -10.67 -17.23 4.58
CA THR A 148 -11.42 -18.49 4.60
C THR A 148 -12.92 -18.21 4.59
N GLU A 149 -13.75 -19.25 4.50
CA GLU A 149 -15.21 -19.10 4.60
C GLU A 149 -15.62 -18.40 5.91
N LYS A 150 -14.86 -18.61 6.99
CA LYS A 150 -15.12 -17.99 8.31
C LYS A 150 -14.87 -16.48 8.33
N THR A 151 -13.86 -16.00 7.62
CA THR A 151 -13.40 -14.59 7.70
C THR A 151 -13.86 -13.73 6.52
N THR A 152 -14.34 -14.36 5.44
CA THR A 152 -14.74 -13.67 4.20
C THR A 152 -15.75 -12.55 4.43
N THR A 153 -16.76 -12.77 5.27
CA THR A 153 -17.76 -11.73 5.58
C THR A 153 -17.13 -10.60 6.40
N ALA A 154 -16.32 -10.92 7.41
CA ALA A 154 -15.66 -9.91 8.23
C ALA A 154 -14.76 -8.97 7.41
N PHE A 155 -14.00 -9.49 6.45
CA PHE A 155 -13.22 -8.67 5.52
C PHE A 155 -14.11 -7.76 4.64
N ARG A 156 -15.33 -8.17 4.27
CA ARG A 156 -16.27 -7.32 3.50
C ARG A 156 -16.89 -6.25 4.37
N ASP A 157 -17.26 -6.59 5.60
CA ASP A 157 -17.82 -5.67 6.57
C ASP A 157 -16.81 -4.58 6.93
N GLN A 158 -15.56 -4.95 7.22
CA GLN A 158 -14.50 -3.98 7.51
C GLN A 158 -14.20 -3.06 6.32
N LEU A 159 -14.21 -3.57 5.08
CA LEU A 159 -14.03 -2.73 3.89
C LEU A 159 -15.17 -1.70 3.75
N THR A 160 -16.40 -2.12 4.01
CA THR A 160 -17.59 -1.27 3.95
C THR A 160 -17.52 -0.18 5.02
N ALA A 161 -17.24 -0.56 6.28
CA ALA A 161 -17.04 0.39 7.38
C ALA A 161 -15.89 1.38 7.10
N PHE A 162 -14.79 0.92 6.50
CA PHE A 162 -13.70 1.79 6.07
C PHE A 162 -14.15 2.79 5.01
N PHE A 163 -14.94 2.37 4.02
CA PHE A 163 -15.47 3.27 2.98
C PHE A 163 -16.54 4.24 3.49
N ASP A 164 -17.34 3.85 4.47
CA ASP A 164 -18.28 4.78 5.13
C ASP A 164 -17.50 5.90 5.84
N LEU A 165 -16.48 5.56 6.63
CA LEU A 165 -15.61 6.54 7.29
C LEU A 165 -14.83 7.40 6.29
N LEU A 166 -14.31 6.79 5.23
CA LEU A 166 -13.59 7.50 4.17
C LEU A 166 -14.51 8.47 3.42
N THR A 167 -15.77 8.11 3.21
CA THR A 167 -16.76 8.99 2.56
C THR A 167 -16.96 10.26 3.37
N VAL A 168 -17.17 10.12 4.69
CA VAL A 168 -17.27 11.27 5.62
C VAL A 168 -15.99 12.10 5.62
N HIS A 169 -14.82 11.45 5.62
CA HIS A 169 -13.53 12.14 5.57
C HIS A 169 -13.39 13.02 4.30
N LEU A 170 -13.79 12.49 3.14
CA LEU A 170 -13.66 13.13 1.83
C LEU A 170 -14.63 14.30 1.58
N GLU A 171 -15.61 14.49 2.46
CA GLU A 171 -16.43 15.71 2.47
C GLU A 171 -15.57 16.93 2.81
N THR A 172 -14.65 16.77 3.77
CA THR A 172 -13.81 17.85 4.31
C THR A 172 -12.43 17.90 3.65
N TYR A 173 -11.78 16.76 3.50
CA TYR A 173 -10.38 16.65 3.04
C TYR A 173 -10.31 16.03 1.64
N GLN A 174 -9.27 16.36 0.87
CA GLN A 174 -9.11 15.78 -0.48
C GLN A 174 -8.39 14.43 -0.49
N PHE A 175 -7.60 14.16 0.55
CA PHE A 175 -6.65 13.04 0.68
C PHE A 175 -6.59 12.54 2.12
N LEU A 176 -6.06 11.33 2.33
CA LEU A 176 -6.10 10.62 3.63
C LEU A 176 -5.49 11.40 4.79
N LEU A 177 -4.52 12.28 4.53
CA LEU A 177 -3.83 13.10 5.53
C LEU A 177 -4.01 14.60 5.27
N GLY A 178 -5.19 14.96 4.75
CA GLY A 178 -5.63 16.32 4.54
C GLY A 178 -5.83 16.67 3.06
N ASN A 179 -5.15 17.71 2.59
CA ASN A 179 -5.25 18.30 1.28
C ASN A 179 -3.94 18.16 0.49
N GLU A 180 -2.96 17.42 1.00
CA GLU A 180 -1.76 17.03 0.25
C GLU A 180 -1.74 15.52 -0.04
N LEU A 181 -1.31 15.16 -1.25
CA LEU A 181 -1.08 13.76 -1.63
C LEU A 181 0.10 13.17 -0.84
N THR A 182 -0.09 11.95 -0.34
CA THR A 182 0.89 11.20 0.47
C THR A 182 1.13 9.80 -0.09
N ALA A 183 2.12 9.06 0.45
CA ALA A 183 2.40 7.70 0.03
C ALA A 183 1.23 6.74 0.33
N ALA A 184 0.50 6.98 1.42
CA ALA A 184 -0.72 6.29 1.80
C ALA A 184 -1.83 6.46 0.75
N ASP A 185 -2.00 7.66 0.17
CA ASP A 185 -3.00 7.88 -0.89
C ASP A 185 -2.70 7.01 -2.11
N TYR A 186 -1.44 6.98 -2.56
CA TYR A 186 -1.03 6.14 -3.69
C TYR A 186 -1.15 4.64 -3.37
N SER A 187 -0.96 4.25 -2.10
CA SER A 187 -1.20 2.89 -1.61
C SER A 187 -2.66 2.48 -1.76
N LEU A 188 -3.58 3.28 -1.20
CA LEU A 188 -5.01 3.04 -1.30
C LEU A 188 -5.46 3.05 -2.77
N TYR A 189 -5.04 4.03 -3.55
CA TYR A 189 -5.32 4.11 -4.99
C TYR A 189 -4.96 2.80 -5.71
N GLY A 190 -3.74 2.28 -5.49
CA GLY A 190 -3.29 1.06 -6.13
C GLY A 190 -4.18 -0.15 -5.85
N HIS A 191 -4.75 -0.23 -4.64
CA HIS A 191 -5.70 -1.25 -4.22
C HIS A 191 -7.06 -1.06 -4.88
N LEU A 192 -7.59 0.17 -4.85
CA LEU A 192 -8.87 0.52 -5.48
C LEU A 192 -8.83 0.22 -6.97
N VAL A 193 -7.87 0.76 -7.73
CA VAL A 193 -7.92 0.68 -9.20
C VAL A 193 -7.47 -0.64 -9.80
N ALA A 194 -6.68 -1.44 -9.10
CA ALA A 194 -6.25 -2.73 -9.64
C ALA A 194 -7.25 -3.86 -9.34
N GLY A 195 -8.21 -3.66 -8.45
CA GLY A 195 -9.25 -4.62 -8.16
C GLY A 195 -10.63 -3.99 -8.24
N LEU A 196 -10.98 -3.20 -7.22
CA LEU A 196 -12.34 -2.73 -7.01
C LEU A 196 -12.89 -1.86 -8.15
N LEU A 197 -12.06 -1.00 -8.76
CA LEU A 197 -12.45 -0.13 -9.87
C LEU A 197 -12.03 -0.66 -11.25
N ARG A 198 -11.65 -1.94 -11.34
CA ARG A 198 -11.25 -2.58 -12.61
C ARG A 198 -12.12 -3.77 -12.96
N ASP A 199 -12.46 -4.61 -11.98
CA ASP A 199 -13.20 -5.83 -12.26
C ASP A 199 -14.71 -5.55 -12.24
N PRO A 200 -15.53 -6.17 -13.11
CA PRO A 200 -16.93 -5.79 -13.32
C PRO A 200 -17.77 -5.77 -12.03
N ALA A 201 -17.76 -6.86 -11.26
CA ALA A 201 -18.61 -7.00 -10.09
C ALA A 201 -18.27 -6.00 -8.97
N PRO A 202 -17.00 -5.86 -8.53
CA PRO A 202 -16.67 -4.87 -7.52
C PRO A 202 -16.72 -3.43 -8.05
N TYR A 203 -16.55 -3.20 -9.36
CA TYR A 203 -16.71 -1.87 -9.95
C TYR A 203 -18.14 -1.40 -9.80
N GLU A 204 -19.10 -2.24 -10.19
CA GLU A 204 -20.53 -1.95 -10.06
C GLU A 204 -20.89 -1.65 -8.61
N TRP A 205 -20.45 -2.49 -7.67
CA TRP A 205 -20.68 -2.27 -6.24
C TRP A 205 -20.07 -0.95 -5.74
N LEU A 206 -18.77 -0.70 -5.94
CA LEU A 206 -18.10 0.49 -5.40
C LEU A 206 -18.65 1.76 -6.06
N ALA A 207 -18.80 1.78 -7.38
CA ALA A 207 -19.28 2.96 -8.11
C ALA A 207 -20.73 3.33 -7.73
N SER A 208 -21.57 2.35 -7.42
CA SER A 208 -22.96 2.59 -7.03
C SER A 208 -23.12 3.03 -5.58
N ASN A 209 -22.30 2.50 -4.67
CA ASN A 209 -22.45 2.76 -3.23
C ASN A 209 -21.52 3.87 -2.71
N TYR A 210 -20.34 4.05 -3.33
CA TYR A 210 -19.29 4.94 -2.87
C TYR A 210 -18.74 5.85 -3.99
N PRO A 211 -19.59 6.66 -4.64
CA PRO A 211 -19.16 7.52 -5.75
C PRO A 211 -18.08 8.54 -5.35
N VAL A 212 -18.07 8.97 -4.08
CA VAL A 212 -17.05 9.88 -3.53
C VAL A 212 -15.68 9.19 -3.43
N VAL A 213 -15.64 7.91 -3.03
CA VAL A 213 -14.41 7.10 -3.00
C VAL A 213 -13.89 6.86 -4.42
N GLN A 214 -14.79 6.62 -5.38
CA GLN A 214 -14.41 6.53 -6.79
C GLN A 214 -13.80 7.85 -7.29
N ALA A 215 -14.42 8.99 -6.98
CA ALA A 215 -13.91 10.31 -7.35
C ALA A 215 -12.54 10.60 -6.70
N TYR A 216 -12.36 10.22 -5.43
CA TYR A 216 -11.06 10.26 -4.75
C TYR A 216 -10.01 9.41 -5.48
N ALA A 217 -10.33 8.18 -5.85
CA ALA A 217 -9.39 7.32 -6.57
C ALA A 217 -9.00 7.96 -7.91
N GLN A 218 -9.92 8.57 -8.63
CA GLN A 218 -9.61 9.23 -9.88
C GLN A 218 -8.74 10.49 -9.70
N ARG A 219 -8.96 11.24 -8.60
CA ARG A 219 -8.12 12.38 -8.19
C ARG A 219 -6.71 11.94 -7.87
N VAL A 220 -6.52 10.96 -6.97
CA VAL A 220 -5.19 10.40 -6.68
C VAL A 220 -4.54 9.82 -7.93
N GLY A 221 -5.35 9.26 -8.81
CA GLY A 221 -4.88 8.77 -10.09
C GLY A 221 -4.40 9.88 -11.02
N GLY A 222 -4.87 11.13 -10.94
CA GLY A 222 -4.72 12.09 -12.03
C GLY A 222 -5.32 11.55 -13.34
N THR A 223 -6.45 10.81 -13.26
CA THR A 223 -7.10 10.13 -14.41
C THR A 223 -8.38 10.80 -14.89
N SER A 224 -9.00 11.72 -14.13
CA SER A 224 -10.26 12.30 -14.57
C SER A 224 -10.54 13.71 -14.08
N ILE A 225 -11.10 14.50 -14.99
CA ILE A 225 -11.94 15.64 -14.70
C ILE A 225 -13.38 15.17 -14.94
N ARG A 226 -14.11 14.76 -13.89
CA ARG A 226 -15.58 14.76 -13.96
C ARG A 226 -16.08 16.20 -13.95
N TRP A 227 -17.27 16.45 -14.49
CA TRP A 227 -17.95 17.74 -14.27
C TRP A 227 -18.10 17.96 -12.75
N GLY A 228 -17.53 19.05 -12.22
CA GLY A 228 -17.47 19.31 -10.77
C GLY A 228 -16.36 18.59 -9.98
N SER A 229 -15.34 18.01 -10.63
CA SER A 229 -14.19 17.41 -9.92
C SER A 229 -13.41 18.45 -9.10
N LYS A 230 -13.02 18.13 -7.85
CA LYS A 230 -12.08 18.95 -7.05
C LYS A 230 -10.60 18.88 -7.54
N ASP A 231 -10.36 18.39 -8.75
CA ASP A 231 -9.05 18.33 -9.42
C ASP A 231 -9.15 18.98 -10.81
N LEU A 232 -9.38 20.28 -10.76
CA LEU A 232 -9.62 21.18 -11.86
C LEU A 232 -8.60 22.30 -11.82
N VAL A 233 -8.53 23.04 -12.92
CA VAL A 233 -7.85 24.33 -12.95
C VAL A 233 -8.91 25.41 -13.08
N THR A 234 -8.92 26.37 -12.15
CA THR A 234 -9.70 27.59 -12.29
C THR A 234 -8.86 28.62 -13.02
N VAL A 235 -9.36 29.12 -14.15
CA VAL A 235 -8.69 30.13 -14.96
C VAL A 235 -9.46 31.45 -14.93
N ARG A 236 -8.74 32.57 -14.86
CA ARG A 236 -9.29 33.91 -15.10
C ARG A 236 -8.63 34.47 -16.36
N VAL A 237 -9.43 34.95 -17.30
CA VAL A 237 -8.97 35.51 -18.58
C VAL A 237 -9.62 36.88 -18.78
N GLU A 238 -8.86 37.86 -19.23
CA GLU A 238 -9.35 39.19 -19.61
C GLU A 238 -8.89 39.50 -21.04
N GLY A 239 -9.84 39.59 -21.97
CA GLY A 239 -9.53 39.67 -23.40
C GLY A 239 -8.81 38.40 -23.88
N ASP A 240 -7.59 38.57 -24.38
CA ASP A 240 -6.68 37.51 -24.84
C ASP A 240 -5.61 37.13 -23.80
N LYS A 241 -5.67 37.69 -22.58
CA LYS A 241 -4.66 37.48 -21.53
C LYS A 241 -5.15 36.55 -20.42
N LEU A 242 -4.36 35.53 -20.12
CA LEU A 242 -4.51 34.71 -18.92
C LEU A 242 -4.07 35.51 -17.68
N ILE A 243 -4.99 35.74 -16.75
CA ILE A 243 -4.76 36.47 -15.50
C ILE A 243 -4.36 35.52 -14.37
N SER A 244 -5.05 34.39 -14.24
CA SER A 244 -4.69 33.36 -13.25
C SER A 244 -5.05 31.96 -13.73
N CYS A 245 -4.34 30.97 -13.19
CA CYS A 245 -4.48 29.55 -13.48
C CYS A 245 -4.15 28.78 -12.20
N GLU A 246 -5.17 28.47 -11.41
CA GLU A 246 -5.03 27.90 -10.07
C GLU A 246 -5.54 26.46 -10.06
N LYS A 247 -4.76 25.54 -9.50
CA LYS A 247 -5.21 24.15 -9.32
C LYS A 247 -6.15 24.07 -8.12
N THR A 248 -7.23 23.31 -8.25
CA THR A 248 -8.15 23.03 -7.12
C THR A 248 -7.70 21.84 -6.29
N ILE A 249 -6.79 21.01 -6.81
CA ILE A 249 -6.13 19.97 -6.02
C ILE A 249 -5.39 20.60 -4.84
N GLY A 250 -5.63 20.07 -3.65
CA GLY A 250 -5.11 20.58 -2.39
C GLY A 250 -5.69 21.90 -1.88
N LYS A 251 -6.72 22.44 -2.54
CA LYS A 251 -7.57 23.48 -1.95
C LYS A 251 -8.29 22.94 -0.70
N ASN A 252 -8.19 23.65 0.41
CA ASN A 252 -8.97 23.34 1.60
C ASN A 252 -10.46 23.72 1.37
N HIS A 253 -11.38 22.82 1.71
CA HIS A 253 -12.83 22.97 1.54
C HIS A 253 -13.59 23.12 2.87
N GLY A 254 -12.93 23.66 3.91
CA GLY A 254 -13.55 23.94 5.21
C GLY A 254 -13.01 23.11 6.37
N GLY A 255 -11.99 22.29 6.14
CA GLY A 255 -11.23 21.58 7.18
C GLY A 255 -10.15 22.44 7.81
N ARG A 256 -9.43 21.87 8.79
CA ARG A 256 -8.20 22.48 9.31
C ARG A 256 -7.06 22.30 8.30
N ASP A 257 -6.14 23.26 8.22
CA ASP A 257 -4.90 23.12 7.45
C ASP A 257 -3.90 22.23 8.22
N VAL A 258 -4.25 20.95 8.36
CA VAL A 258 -3.49 19.98 9.17
C VAL A 258 -2.03 19.85 8.73
N GLU A 259 -1.76 20.15 7.46
CA GLU A 259 -0.45 20.10 6.83
C GLU A 259 0.48 21.18 7.34
N LYS A 260 -0.08 22.35 7.70
CA LYS A 260 0.66 23.50 8.21
C LYS A 260 1.01 23.37 9.70
N HIS A 261 0.33 22.48 10.41
CA HIS A 261 0.41 22.34 11.88
C HIS A 261 0.89 20.96 12.35
N ASP A 262 1.33 20.10 11.44
CA ASP A 262 1.71 18.71 11.72
C ASP A 262 0.62 17.95 12.49
N GLU A 263 -0.61 18.03 12.01
CA GLU A 263 -1.75 17.33 12.59
C GLU A 263 -2.23 16.20 11.67
N VAL A 264 -2.91 15.22 12.28
CA VAL A 264 -3.63 14.18 11.56
C VAL A 264 -5.12 14.48 11.70
N PRO A 265 -5.93 14.45 10.61
CA PRO A 265 -7.36 14.68 10.73
C PRO A 265 -8.03 13.70 11.70
N GLU A 266 -8.98 14.17 12.49
CA GLU A 266 -9.74 13.32 13.43
C GLU A 266 -10.45 12.16 12.69
N THR A 267 -10.99 12.44 11.50
CA THR A 267 -11.61 11.42 10.64
C THR A 267 -10.60 10.39 10.15
N THR A 268 -9.33 10.76 9.94
CA THR A 268 -8.23 9.83 9.68
C THR A 268 -7.94 8.97 10.89
N THR A 269 -7.88 9.55 12.09
CA THR A 269 -7.70 8.80 13.33
C THR A 269 -8.78 7.72 13.49
N LYS A 270 -10.05 8.03 13.16
CA LYS A 270 -11.17 7.07 13.24
C LYS A 270 -11.01 5.86 12.32
N PHE A 271 -10.72 6.05 11.03
CA PHE A 271 -10.51 4.90 10.15
C PHE A 271 -9.17 4.20 10.40
N SER A 272 -8.17 4.90 10.94
CA SER A 272 -6.91 4.29 11.36
C SER A 272 -7.15 3.34 12.53
N ALA A 273 -7.98 3.73 13.51
CA ALA A 273 -8.37 2.88 14.63
C ALA A 273 -9.06 1.59 14.16
N LEU A 274 -10.01 1.72 13.21
CA LEU A 274 -10.69 0.58 12.61
C LEU A 274 -9.71 -0.44 11.99
N LEU A 275 -8.76 0.04 11.17
CA LEU A 275 -7.82 -0.82 10.47
C LEU A 275 -6.73 -1.39 11.40
N LEU A 276 -6.19 -0.57 12.29
CA LEU A 276 -5.08 -0.96 13.17
C LEU A 276 -5.50 -1.94 14.25
N ARG A 277 -6.74 -1.86 14.74
CA ARG A 277 -7.30 -2.83 15.69
C ARG A 277 -7.07 -4.26 15.22
N ASP A 278 -7.38 -4.55 13.95
CA ASP A 278 -7.29 -5.91 13.41
C ASP A 278 -5.90 -6.17 12.82
N TYR A 279 -5.27 -5.16 12.22
CA TYR A 279 -3.93 -5.31 11.64
C TYR A 279 -2.85 -5.64 12.69
N LEU A 280 -2.93 -5.08 13.89
CA LEU A 280 -1.93 -5.37 14.93
C LEU A 280 -2.00 -6.82 15.43
N THR A 281 -3.16 -7.47 15.33
CA THR A 281 -3.29 -8.91 15.58
C THR A 281 -2.52 -9.76 14.56
N ILE A 282 -2.11 -9.17 13.43
CA ILE A 282 -1.28 -9.78 12.40
C ILE A 282 0.18 -9.36 12.56
N LEU A 283 0.43 -8.05 12.75
CA LEU A 283 1.79 -7.49 12.80
C LEU A 283 2.58 -8.02 13.99
N VAL A 284 2.01 -7.99 15.20
CA VAL A 284 2.68 -8.43 16.44
C VAL A 284 3.20 -9.87 16.30
N PRO A 285 2.35 -10.88 15.98
CA PRO A 285 2.84 -12.24 15.86
C PRO A 285 3.72 -12.45 14.62
N THR A 286 3.54 -11.68 13.54
CA THR A 286 4.45 -11.71 12.37
C THR A 286 5.87 -11.31 12.75
N VAL A 287 6.03 -10.25 13.57
CA VAL A 287 7.33 -9.83 14.09
C VAL A 287 7.94 -10.95 14.95
N LYS A 288 7.17 -11.50 15.90
CA LYS A 288 7.61 -12.62 16.77
C LYS A 288 8.05 -13.85 15.94
N ALA A 289 7.26 -14.27 14.96
CA ALA A 289 7.58 -15.40 14.09
C ALA A 289 8.80 -15.15 13.17
N THR A 290 8.99 -13.91 12.72
CA THR A 290 10.18 -13.53 11.95
C THR A 290 11.44 -13.61 12.80
N LEU A 291 11.38 -13.17 14.06
CA LEU A 291 12.49 -13.30 15.00
C LEU A 291 12.79 -14.76 15.32
N GLU A 292 11.78 -15.60 15.53
CA GLU A 292 11.95 -17.04 15.72
C GLU A 292 12.67 -17.68 14.52
N PHE A 293 12.26 -17.33 13.29
CA PHE A 293 12.93 -17.77 12.08
C PHE A 293 14.41 -17.35 12.03
N LEU A 294 14.73 -16.10 12.38
CA LEU A 294 16.11 -15.58 12.39
C LEU A 294 16.97 -16.29 13.43
N VAL A 295 16.45 -16.50 14.64
CA VAL A 295 17.13 -17.25 15.70
C VAL A 295 17.41 -18.69 15.26
N LYS A 296 16.45 -19.33 14.59
CA LYS A 296 16.61 -20.71 14.10
C LYS A 296 17.60 -20.83 12.93
N ASP A 297 17.71 -19.81 12.08
CA ASP A 297 18.71 -19.79 11.00
C ASP A 297 20.15 -19.73 11.56
N GLY A 298 20.33 -19.06 12.70
CA GLY A 298 21.57 -19.09 13.49
C GLY A 298 22.74 -18.29 12.92
N LYS A 299 22.57 -17.58 11.80
CA LYS A 299 23.58 -16.70 11.20
C LYS A 299 23.39 -15.26 11.67
N ASP A 300 24.42 -14.43 11.57
CA ASP A 300 24.33 -12.99 11.88
C ASP A 300 23.76 -12.15 10.72
N GLU A 301 23.72 -12.72 9.51
CA GLU A 301 23.11 -12.11 8.34
C GLU A 301 22.22 -13.12 7.61
N VAL A 302 20.94 -12.78 7.39
CA VAL A 302 19.94 -13.69 6.82
C VAL A 302 19.10 -12.97 5.76
N LEU A 303 19.03 -13.53 4.56
CA LEU A 303 18.05 -13.09 3.57
C LEU A 303 16.68 -13.64 3.94
N ILE A 304 15.76 -12.77 4.35
CA ILE A 304 14.43 -13.19 4.80
C ILE A 304 13.57 -13.54 3.58
N PRO A 305 12.96 -14.73 3.53
CA PRO A 305 12.02 -15.07 2.48
C PRO A 305 10.76 -14.22 2.62
N ARG A 306 10.13 -13.86 1.50
CA ARG A 306 8.89 -13.04 1.43
C ARG A 306 7.72 -13.61 2.23
N ALA A 307 7.67 -14.94 2.32
CA ALA A 307 6.74 -15.66 3.16
C ALA A 307 7.51 -16.76 3.90
N LEU A 308 7.24 -16.93 5.19
CA LEU A 308 7.82 -18.01 5.97
C LEU A 308 7.13 -19.34 5.63
N LYS A 309 7.78 -20.44 6.00
CA LYS A 309 7.21 -21.78 5.83
C LYS A 309 5.96 -21.98 6.72
N PRO A 310 5.05 -22.91 6.37
CA PRO A 310 3.76 -23.08 7.07
C PRO A 310 3.86 -23.30 8.59
N GLU A 311 4.95 -23.86 9.10
CA GLU A 311 5.15 -24.05 10.54
C GLU A 311 5.19 -22.73 11.34
N TYR A 312 5.53 -21.61 10.69
CA TYR A 312 5.54 -20.28 11.31
C TYR A 312 4.20 -19.55 11.18
N SER A 313 3.14 -20.22 10.72
CA SER A 313 1.83 -19.56 10.57
C SER A 313 1.34 -19.03 11.92
N VAL A 314 0.67 -17.88 11.88
CA VAL A 314 0.20 -17.16 13.07
C VAL A 314 -1.31 -17.10 13.10
N GLU A 315 -1.87 -17.03 14.29
CA GLU A 315 -3.28 -16.67 14.48
C GLU A 315 -3.43 -15.15 14.35
N PHE A 316 -4.57 -14.73 13.82
CA PHE A 316 -4.98 -13.34 13.80
C PHE A 316 -6.48 -13.25 14.05
N THR A 317 -6.94 -12.04 14.40
CA THR A 317 -8.35 -11.77 14.64
C THR A 317 -8.80 -10.60 13.75
N ILE A 318 -9.93 -10.78 13.08
CA ILE A 318 -10.63 -9.73 12.34
C ILE A 318 -12.04 -9.62 12.90
N HIS A 319 -12.57 -8.41 13.00
CA HIS A 319 -13.94 -8.24 13.49
C HIS A 319 -14.88 -7.92 12.34
N GLY A 320 -15.99 -8.64 12.27
CA GLY A 320 -17.06 -8.39 11.30
C GLY A 320 -18.03 -7.33 11.78
N LYS A 321 -19.23 -7.34 11.19
CA LYS A 321 -20.34 -6.50 11.64
C LYS A 321 -20.67 -6.75 13.13
N ASP A 322 -21.10 -5.69 13.82
CA ASP A 322 -21.43 -5.67 15.25
C ASP A 322 -20.24 -6.04 16.17
N GLU A 323 -19.01 -5.81 15.69
CA GLU A 323 -17.76 -6.08 16.42
C GLU A 323 -17.52 -7.55 16.78
N ALA A 324 -18.21 -8.49 16.10
CA ALA A 324 -18.00 -9.92 16.33
C ALA A 324 -16.58 -10.35 15.91
N PRO A 325 -15.76 -10.95 16.81
CA PRO A 325 -14.40 -11.37 16.49
C PRO A 325 -14.37 -12.72 15.76
N PHE A 326 -13.55 -12.82 14.71
CA PHE A 326 -13.27 -14.03 13.96
C PHE A 326 -11.77 -14.32 14.01
N SER A 327 -11.39 -15.48 14.54
CA SER A 327 -10.00 -15.92 14.60
C SER A 327 -9.72 -16.99 13.54
N GLU A 328 -8.58 -16.85 12.86
CA GLU A 328 -8.12 -17.78 11.84
C GLU A 328 -6.59 -17.78 11.77
N ARG A 329 -6.00 -18.80 11.12
CA ARG A 329 -4.55 -18.87 10.87
C ARG A 329 -4.17 -18.29 9.52
N ARG A 330 -3.01 -17.64 9.47
CA ARG A 330 -2.39 -17.13 8.24
C ARG A 330 -0.89 -17.36 8.19
N MET A 331 -0.36 -17.48 6.99
CA MET A 331 1.07 -17.48 6.71
C MET A 331 1.66 -16.10 7.05
N VAL A 332 2.91 -16.13 7.49
CA VAL A 332 3.68 -14.92 7.79
C VAL A 332 4.28 -14.36 6.52
N SER A 333 3.89 -13.12 6.17
CA SER A 333 4.50 -12.33 5.10
C SER A 333 5.45 -11.32 5.72
N THR A 334 6.73 -11.36 5.35
CA THR A 334 7.80 -10.67 6.11
C THR A 334 8.07 -9.24 5.62
N HIS A 335 7.36 -8.77 4.59
CA HIS A 335 7.56 -7.43 4.05
C HIS A 335 7.20 -6.33 5.05
N CYS A 336 6.17 -6.56 5.86
CA CYS A 336 5.77 -5.60 6.89
C CYS A 336 6.85 -5.39 7.95
N VAL A 337 7.74 -6.36 8.18
CA VAL A 337 8.89 -6.20 9.09
C VAL A 337 9.90 -5.19 8.54
N TRP A 338 10.17 -5.22 7.24
CA TRP A 338 10.99 -4.18 6.59
C TRP A 338 10.27 -2.82 6.59
N MET A 339 8.96 -2.78 6.36
CA MET A 339 8.18 -1.54 6.45
C MET A 339 8.18 -0.95 7.86
N LEU A 340 8.10 -1.79 8.90
CA LEU A 340 8.25 -1.40 10.30
C LEU A 340 9.64 -0.80 10.53
N GLN A 341 10.72 -1.47 10.10
CA GLN A 341 12.08 -0.93 10.22
C GLN A 341 12.19 0.46 9.56
N ARG A 342 11.59 0.67 8.38
CA ARG A 342 11.57 1.99 7.72
C ARG A 342 10.91 3.06 8.60
N ILE A 343 9.81 2.75 9.27
CA ILE A 343 9.12 3.68 10.18
C ILE A 343 10.05 4.03 11.36
N LEU A 344 10.68 3.03 11.96
CA LEU A 344 11.62 3.22 13.09
C LEU A 344 12.81 4.09 12.71
N ASP A 345 13.35 3.93 11.49
CA ASP A 345 14.51 4.67 11.02
C ASP A 345 14.24 6.15 10.71
N SER A 346 12.97 6.53 10.56
CA SER A 346 12.61 7.83 9.98
C SER A 346 11.65 8.63 10.85
N ALA A 347 10.51 8.05 11.20
CA ALA A 347 9.35 8.76 11.76
C ALA A 347 9.03 8.36 13.20
N TYR A 348 9.67 7.32 13.74
CA TYR A 348 9.47 6.83 15.11
C TYR A 348 10.79 6.64 15.90
N ARG A 349 11.72 7.57 15.68
CA ARG A 349 13.00 7.63 16.41
C ARG A 349 12.79 7.96 17.88
N ARG A 350 13.70 7.53 18.75
CA ARG A 350 13.56 7.65 20.21
C ARG A 350 13.29 9.06 20.68
N GLU A 351 13.98 10.04 20.10
CA GLU A 351 13.84 11.47 20.39
C GLU A 351 12.53 12.09 19.90
N GLN A 352 11.73 11.34 19.14
CA GLN A 352 10.55 11.80 18.41
C GLN A 352 9.25 11.07 18.83
N ARG A 353 9.33 10.03 19.67
CA ARG A 353 8.18 9.17 19.99
C ARG A 353 7.05 9.88 20.71
N ALA A 354 7.34 10.85 21.59
CA ALA A 354 6.33 11.44 22.47
C ALA A 354 5.13 12.05 21.72
N GLU A 355 5.39 12.79 20.64
CA GLU A 355 4.35 13.42 19.83
C GLU A 355 3.53 12.40 19.02
N VAL A 356 4.21 11.36 18.53
CA VAL A 356 3.56 10.26 17.80
C VAL A 356 2.73 9.37 18.73
N ASP A 357 3.24 9.12 19.93
CA ASP A 357 2.59 8.31 20.97
C ASP A 357 1.23 8.87 21.34
N LYS A 358 1.10 10.21 21.37
CA LYS A 358 -0.18 10.87 21.61
C LYS A 358 -1.21 10.49 20.54
N TRP A 359 -0.84 10.58 19.26
CA TRP A 359 -1.75 10.19 18.18
C TRP A 359 -2.08 8.69 18.21
N LEU A 360 -1.10 7.81 18.45
CA LEU A 360 -1.33 6.38 18.62
C LEU A 360 -2.25 6.05 19.80
N SER A 361 -2.22 6.87 20.86
CA SER A 361 -3.15 6.78 21.99
C SER A 361 -4.57 7.16 21.58
N GLU A 362 -4.74 8.19 20.75
CA GLU A 362 -6.06 8.59 20.20
C GLU A 362 -6.61 7.53 19.23
N VAL A 363 -5.74 6.88 18.46
CA VAL A 363 -6.08 5.71 17.64
C VAL A 363 -6.46 4.49 18.49
N GLY A 364 -5.99 4.44 19.75
CA GLY A 364 -6.28 3.33 20.67
C GLY A 364 -5.37 2.11 20.50
N CYS A 365 -4.16 2.28 19.94
CA CYS A 365 -3.26 1.17 19.64
C CYS A 365 -1.81 1.36 20.16
N LEU A 366 -1.58 2.38 20.99
CA LEU A 366 -0.26 2.73 21.51
C LEU A 366 0.43 1.56 22.22
N ARG A 367 -0.31 0.78 23.00
CA ARG A 367 0.25 -0.31 23.81
C ARG A 367 0.79 -1.42 22.93
N GLU A 368 -0.03 -1.92 22.00
CA GLU A 368 0.30 -2.99 21.06
C GLU A 368 1.42 -2.55 20.10
N TRP A 369 1.39 -1.29 19.67
CA TRP A 369 2.48 -0.71 18.89
C TRP A 369 3.80 -0.72 19.67
N LYS A 370 3.81 -0.19 20.90
CA LYS A 370 5.01 -0.16 21.73
C LYS A 370 5.55 -1.55 22.06
N GLU A 371 4.67 -2.52 22.33
CA GLU A 371 5.07 -3.92 22.51
C GLU A 371 5.79 -4.45 21.26
N THR A 372 5.20 -4.22 20.07
CA THR A 372 5.79 -4.65 18.80
C THR A 372 7.17 -4.03 18.57
N VAL A 373 7.29 -2.71 18.80
CA VAL A 373 8.55 -1.98 18.62
C VAL A 373 9.60 -2.45 19.62
N ALA A 374 9.24 -2.61 20.90
CA ALA A 374 10.16 -3.09 21.93
C ALA A 374 10.71 -4.47 21.59
N ILE A 375 9.85 -5.43 21.23
CA ILE A 375 10.26 -6.78 20.80
C ILE A 375 11.26 -6.72 19.64
N TRP A 376 11.00 -5.86 18.66
CA TRP A 376 11.87 -5.72 17.50
C TRP A 376 13.21 -5.08 17.86
N GLU A 377 13.22 -3.96 18.57
CA GLU A 377 14.45 -3.25 18.94
C GLU A 377 15.33 -4.06 19.90
N GLU A 378 14.73 -4.71 20.91
CA GLU A 378 15.44 -5.53 21.90
C GLU A 378 16.06 -6.79 21.28
N SER A 379 15.54 -7.24 20.12
CA SER A 379 16.07 -8.40 19.42
C SER A 379 17.49 -8.18 18.86
N GLY A 380 17.92 -6.93 18.70
CA GLY A 380 19.20 -6.56 18.08
C GLY A 380 19.25 -6.84 16.58
N TRP A 381 18.11 -7.08 15.93
CA TRP A 381 18.00 -7.28 14.50
C TRP A 381 17.57 -6.02 13.78
N ARG A 382 18.11 -5.85 12.58
CA ARG A 382 17.73 -4.79 11.64
C ARG A 382 17.45 -5.40 10.28
N VAL A 383 16.45 -4.88 9.55
CA VAL A 383 16.12 -5.35 8.21
C VAL A 383 16.21 -4.23 7.19
N ASP A 384 17.07 -4.39 6.19
CA ASP A 384 17.22 -3.46 5.08
C ASP A 384 16.89 -4.13 3.75
N MET A 385 16.29 -3.38 2.82
CA MET A 385 16.07 -3.87 1.46
C MET A 385 17.32 -3.68 0.62
N THR A 386 17.90 -4.78 0.15
CA THR A 386 19.11 -4.80 -0.67
C THR A 386 18.80 -5.26 -2.10
N LYS A 387 19.81 -5.22 -2.98
CA LYS A 387 19.71 -5.82 -4.32
C LYS A 387 19.42 -7.32 -4.30
N LYS A 388 19.73 -8.01 -3.19
CA LYS A 388 19.47 -9.45 -3.00
C LYS A 388 18.15 -9.73 -2.25
N GLY A 389 17.46 -8.68 -1.78
CA GLY A 389 16.20 -8.76 -1.06
C GLY A 389 16.31 -8.17 0.35
N ALA A 390 15.29 -8.41 1.16
CA ALA A 390 15.24 -8.06 2.58
C ALA A 390 16.33 -8.85 3.33
N LEU A 391 17.33 -8.13 3.82
CA LEU A 391 18.46 -8.67 4.55
C LEU A 391 18.33 -8.29 6.02
N ALA A 392 18.16 -9.29 6.88
CA ALA A 392 18.29 -9.14 8.31
C ALA A 392 19.77 -9.17 8.70
N LYS A 393 20.21 -8.26 9.56
CA LYS A 393 21.53 -8.28 10.18
C LYS A 393 21.43 -8.10 11.68
N ARG A 394 22.21 -8.88 12.43
CA ARG A 394 22.41 -8.67 13.87
C ARG A 394 23.36 -7.49 14.06
N THR A 395 22.89 -6.46 14.75
CA THR A 395 23.74 -5.33 15.15
C THR A 395 24.37 -5.68 16.50
N ILE A 396 25.63 -6.11 16.49
CA ILE A 396 26.37 -6.56 17.69
C ILE A 396 26.63 -5.38 18.67
N ASP A 397 26.60 -4.13 18.19
CA ASP A 397 26.67 -2.93 19.01
C ASP A 397 25.49 -2.01 18.66
N SER A 398 24.60 -1.74 19.61
CA SER A 398 23.55 -0.73 19.41
C SER A 398 23.76 0.50 20.31
N PRO A 399 24.72 1.39 19.99
CA PRO A 399 24.68 2.79 20.37
C PRO A 399 24.13 3.69 19.24
N LYS A 400 23.55 3.11 18.18
CA LYS A 400 22.93 3.86 17.06
C LYS A 400 21.46 3.47 16.82
N LEU A 401 20.69 3.49 17.91
CA LEU A 401 19.23 3.64 17.89
C LEU A 401 18.86 5.03 18.39
#